data_AF-A0A550GMN7-F1
#
_entry.id   AF-A0A550GMN7-F1
#
_cell.length_a   1.000
_cell.length_b   1.000
_cell.length_c   1.000
_cell.angle_alpha   90.00
_cell.angle_beta   90.00
_cell.angle_gamma   90.00
#
_symmetry.space_group_name_H-M   'P 1'
#
loop_
_entity.id
_entity.type
_entity.pdbx_description
1 polymer ?
#
loop_
_entity_poly.entity_id
_entity_poly.type
_entity_poly.pdbx_seq_one_letter_code
_entity_poly.pdbx_strand_id
1 'polypeptide(L)'
;MAKNQTLTETDLPRQIRVSLGSAIVLGLLEGKLSAEPTTTYLMTYKVGKCTANCGFCPQARNSHSNAELLSRVSWPTFPISNVLKKIGHKAKHGKIKRVCIQA
;
A
#
# COMPACT_ATOMS: atom_id res chain seq x y z
N MET A 1 26.35 -6.08 -16.40
CA MET A 1 25.25 -5.20 -16.87
C MET A 1 23.95 -5.99 -16.75
N ALA A 2 23.17 -5.76 -15.69
CA ALA A 2 21.91 -6.48 -15.49
C ALA A 2 20.91 -6.03 -16.56
N LYS A 3 20.42 -6.99 -17.34
CA LYS A 3 19.44 -6.76 -18.42
C LYS A 3 18.19 -6.10 -17.83
N ASN A 4 17.71 -5.04 -18.47
CA ASN A 4 16.37 -4.48 -18.23
C ASN A 4 15.34 -5.56 -18.51
N GLN A 5 14.92 -6.27 -17.47
CA GLN A 5 13.86 -7.25 -17.52
C GLN A 5 12.54 -6.48 -17.50
N THR A 6 11.82 -6.50 -18.62
CA THR A 6 10.47 -5.92 -18.70
C THR A 6 9.55 -6.75 -17.81
N LEU A 7 9.18 -6.19 -16.65
CA LEU A 7 8.18 -6.78 -15.76
C LEU A 7 6.87 -6.95 -16.53
N THR A 8 6.35 -8.17 -16.55
CA THR A 8 5.04 -8.48 -17.13
C THR A 8 3.97 -8.39 -16.04
N GLU A 9 2.70 -8.18 -16.38
CA GLU A 9 1.62 -8.09 -15.38
C GLU A 9 1.52 -9.33 -14.47
N THR A 10 2.01 -10.50 -14.93
CA THR A 10 2.08 -11.74 -14.17
C THR A 10 3.10 -11.72 -13.03
N ASP A 11 4.05 -10.79 -13.03
CA ASP A 11 5.09 -10.66 -12.00
C ASP A 11 4.65 -9.79 -10.80
N LEU A 12 3.47 -9.17 -10.89
CA LEU A 12 2.94 -8.28 -9.85
C LEU A 12 2.10 -9.05 -8.81
N PRO A 13 2.17 -8.64 -7.52
CA PRO A 13 1.31 -9.22 -6.50
C PRO A 13 -0.16 -8.89 -6.82
N ARG A 14 -1.08 -9.85 -6.71
CA ARG A 14 -2.51 -9.60 -7.00
C ARG A 14 -3.12 -8.49 -6.13
N GLN A 15 -2.61 -8.34 -4.91
CA GLN A 15 -3.14 -7.44 -3.90
C GLN A 15 -2.03 -6.62 -3.25
N ILE A 16 -2.39 -5.43 -2.79
CA ILE A 16 -1.53 -4.57 -2.01
C ILE A 16 -2.35 -3.84 -0.94
N ARG A 17 -1.73 -3.56 0.19
CA ARG A 17 -2.34 -2.73 1.23
C ARG A 17 -2.00 -1.27 0.98
N VAL A 18 -2.97 -0.40 1.17
CA VAL A 18 -2.82 1.05 0.97
C VAL A 18 -3.23 1.75 2.26
N SER A 19 -2.44 2.72 2.74
CA SER A 19 -2.83 3.47 3.94
C SER A 19 -4.13 4.23 3.69
N LEU A 20 -4.98 4.36 4.72
CA LEU A 20 -6.30 5.00 4.59
C LEU A 20 -6.26 6.37 3.88
N GLY A 21 -5.33 7.25 4.28
CA GLY A 21 -5.20 8.56 3.65
C GLY A 21 -4.78 8.48 2.18
N SER A 22 -3.92 7.53 1.82
CA SER A 22 -3.55 7.30 0.43
C SER A 22 -4.73 6.75 -0.38
N ALA A 23 -5.51 5.84 0.19
CA ALA A 23 -6.69 5.27 -0.46
C ALA A 23 -7.72 6.36 -0.80
N ILE A 24 -7.92 7.34 0.09
CA ILE A 24 -8.81 8.48 -0.17
C ILE A 24 -8.27 9.37 -1.30
N VAL A 25 -6.98 9.77 -1.26
CA VAL A 25 -6.38 10.63 -2.31
C VAL A 25 -6.41 9.95 -3.69
N LEU A 26 -6.19 8.63 -3.72
CA LEU A 26 -6.28 7.83 -4.93
C LEU A 26 -7.72 7.63 -5.43
N GLY A 27 -8.73 7.95 -4.62
CA GLY A 27 -10.15 7.71 -4.94
C GLY A 27 -10.48 6.22 -4.98
N LEU A 28 -9.87 5.44 -4.08
CA LEU A 28 -10.18 4.04 -3.80
C LEU A 28 -11.20 3.91 -2.67
N LEU A 29 -11.25 4.91 -1.78
CA LEU A 29 -12.23 5.06 -0.72
C LEU A 29 -12.72 6.50 -0.68
N GLU A 30 -13.93 6.70 -0.19
CA GLU A 30 -14.44 8.01 0.15
C GLU A 30 -14.07 8.38 1.58
N GLY A 31 -13.81 9.66 1.82
CA GLY A 31 -13.45 10.16 3.13
C GLY A 31 -13.01 11.62 3.09
N LYS A 32 -12.91 12.23 4.27
CA LYS A 32 -12.42 13.60 4.43
C LYS A 32 -11.02 13.56 5.03
N LEU A 33 -10.13 14.37 4.47
CA LEU A 33 -8.77 14.55 4.96
C LEU A 33 -8.53 16.04 5.22
N SER A 34 -8.10 16.37 6.44
CA SER A 34 -7.69 17.75 6.76
C SER A 34 -6.37 18.14 6.08
N ALA A 35 -5.55 17.14 5.74
CA ALA A 35 -4.31 17.31 5.00
C ALA A 35 -4.11 16.13 4.03
N GLU A 36 -4.20 16.38 2.73
CA GLU A 36 -3.99 15.36 1.71
C GLU A 36 -2.50 14.98 1.62
N PRO A 37 -2.13 13.68 1.76
CA PRO A 37 -0.75 13.27 1.53
C PRO A 37 -0.39 13.37 0.04
N THR A 38 0.79 13.92 -0.26
CA THR A 38 1.40 13.88 -1.60
C THR A 38 2.23 12.62 -1.82
N THR A 39 2.38 11.78 -0.79
CA THR A 39 3.04 10.47 -0.85
C THR A 39 1.99 9.38 -0.74
N THR A 40 1.99 8.44 -1.70
CA THR A 40 1.22 7.20 -1.57
C THR A 40 2.00 6.20 -0.72
N TYR A 41 1.40 5.74 0.38
CA TYR A 41 1.98 4.71 1.24
C TYR A 41 1.35 3.36 0.93
N LEU A 42 2.21 2.41 0.56
CA LEU A 42 1.86 1.04 0.19
C LEU A 42 2.52 0.07 1.16
N MET A 43 1.88 -1.06 1.40
CA MET A 43 2.41 -2.14 2.21
C MET A 43 2.16 -3.47 1.51
N THR A 44 3.15 -4.36 1.52
CA THR A 44 3.01 -5.68 0.90
C THR A 44 1.86 -6.46 1.52
N TYR A 45 1.11 -7.17 0.68
CA TYR A 45 0.09 -8.10 1.12
C TYR A 45 0.69 -9.50 1.28
N LYS A 46 0.37 -10.16 2.40
CA LYS A 46 0.65 -11.57 2.64
C LYS A 46 -0.60 -12.21 3.23
N VAL A 47 -0.89 -13.44 2.81
CA VAL A 47 -1.92 -14.25 3.47
C VAL A 47 -1.42 -14.61 4.87
N GLY A 48 -2.22 -14.31 5.90
CA GLY A 48 -1.86 -14.52 7.30
C GLY A 48 -0.95 -13.42 7.85
N LYS A 49 0.05 -13.81 8.65
CA LYS A 49 0.98 -12.91 9.33
C LYS A 49 2.37 -12.96 8.69
N CYS A 50 3.15 -11.92 8.90
CA CYS A 50 4.56 -11.86 8.55
C CYS A 50 5.33 -13.00 9.23
N THR A 51 6.30 -13.59 8.53
CA THR A 51 7.17 -14.64 9.08
C THR A 51 8.10 -14.08 10.17
N ALA A 52 8.36 -12.77 10.14
CA ALA A 52 9.07 -12.05 11.19
C ALA A 52 8.20 -11.83 12.43
N ASN A 53 8.82 -11.36 13.52
CA ASN A 53 8.13 -11.20 14.80
C ASN A 53 8.52 -9.91 15.54
N CYS A 54 8.50 -8.77 14.85
CA CYS A 54 8.78 -7.47 15.46
C CYS A 54 7.76 -7.17 16.56
N GLY A 55 8.22 -6.84 17.77
CA GLY A 55 7.37 -6.75 18.97
C GLY A 55 6.24 -5.72 18.91
N PHE A 56 6.34 -4.71 18.05
CA PHE A 56 5.34 -3.66 17.88
C PHE A 56 4.46 -3.83 16.62
N CYS A 57 4.75 -4.82 15.76
CA CYS A 57 4.11 -4.94 14.46
C CYS A 57 2.83 -5.79 14.57
N PRO A 58 1.64 -5.26 14.20
CA PRO A 58 0.41 -6.05 14.15
C PRO A 58 0.46 -7.17 13.11
N GLN A 59 1.41 -7.13 12.17
CA GLN A 59 1.64 -8.19 11.21
C GLN A 59 2.60 -9.29 11.72
N ALA A 60 3.22 -9.16 12.89
CA ALA A 60 4.12 -10.19 13.42
C ALA A 60 3.41 -11.55 13.58
N ARG A 61 4.11 -12.67 13.32
CA ARG A 61 3.52 -14.03 13.37
C ARG A 61 2.76 -14.34 14.66
N ASN A 62 3.23 -13.84 15.81
CA ASN A 62 2.61 -14.08 17.11
C ASN A 62 1.74 -12.89 17.57
N SER A 63 1.51 -11.88 16.73
CA SER A 63 0.65 -10.76 17.09
C SER A 63 -0.82 -11.14 16.98
N HIS A 64 -1.56 -10.95 18.07
CA HIS A 64 -3.02 -11.11 18.11
C HIS A 64 -3.77 -9.85 17.64
N SER A 65 -3.06 -8.75 17.37
CA SER A 65 -3.67 -7.51 16.88
C SER A 65 -4.18 -7.65 15.44
N ASN A 66 -5.12 -6.79 15.04
CA ASN A 66 -5.56 -6.73 13.65
C ASN A 66 -4.40 -6.29 12.74
N ALA A 67 -4.06 -7.12 11.75
CA ALA A 67 -2.96 -6.88 10.81
C ALA A 67 -3.16 -5.60 9.96
N GLU A 68 -4.39 -5.09 9.88
CA GLU A 68 -4.70 -3.85 9.17
C GLU A 68 -4.35 -2.59 9.97
N LEU A 69 -4.08 -2.70 11.28
CA LEU A 69 -3.90 -1.55 12.18
C LEU A 69 -2.43 -1.21 12.48
N LEU A 70 -1.58 -1.25 11.45
CA LEU A 70 -0.18 -0.88 11.59
C LEU A 70 -0.03 0.62 11.89
N SER A 71 0.68 0.93 12.97
CA SER A 71 0.92 2.31 13.44
C SER A 71 -0.36 3.09 13.73
N ARG A 72 -1.43 2.41 14.16
CA ARG A 72 -2.78 2.98 14.39
C ARG A 72 -3.44 3.55 13.13
N VAL A 73 -2.90 3.25 11.96
CA VAL A 73 -3.49 3.59 10.65
C VAL A 73 -4.13 2.34 10.08
N SER A 74 -5.28 2.48 9.42
CA SER A 74 -5.90 1.37 8.69
C SER A 74 -5.21 1.16 7.33
N TRP A 75 -4.97 -0.11 7.00
CA TRP A 75 -4.31 -0.56 5.78
C TRP A 75 -5.18 -1.55 4.97
N PRO A 76 -6.32 -1.09 4.42
CA PRO A 76 -7.19 -1.92 3.59
C PRO A 76 -6.47 -2.44 2.34
N THR A 77 -6.97 -3.58 1.84
CA THR A 77 -6.38 -4.29 0.70
C THR A 77 -7.11 -3.95 -0.60
N PHE A 78 -6.36 -3.75 -1.69
CA PHE A 78 -6.89 -3.46 -3.02
C PHE A 78 -6.17 -4.26 -4.11
N PRO A 79 -6.80 -4.47 -5.29
CA PRO A 79 -6.12 -5.01 -6.46
C PRO A 79 -4.97 -4.10 -6.92
N ILE A 80 -3.78 -4.67 -7.16
CA ILE A 80 -2.59 -3.88 -7.54
C ILE A 80 -2.82 -3.07 -8.82
N SER A 81 -3.52 -3.65 -9.80
CA SER A 81 -3.77 -3.03 -11.10
C SER A 81 -4.57 -1.74 -10.97
N ASN A 82 -5.58 -1.74 -10.10
CA ASN A 82 -6.37 -0.56 -9.80
C ASN A 82 -5.52 0.50 -9.08
N VAL A 83 -4.72 0.11 -8.08
CA VAL A 83 -3.85 1.02 -7.34
C VAL A 83 -2.84 1.70 -8.27
N LEU A 84 -2.15 0.93 -9.12
CA LEU A 84 -1.18 1.47 -10.09
C LEU A 84 -1.83 2.43 -11.09
N LYS A 85 -3.01 2.08 -11.63
CA LYS A 85 -3.78 2.96 -12.52
C LYS A 85 -4.10 4.30 -11.84
N LYS A 86 -4.57 4.28 -10.59
CA LYS A 86 -4.91 5.49 -9.82
C LYS A 86 -3.66 6.31 -9.48
N ILE A 87 -2.56 5.67 -9.08
CA ILE A 87 -1.28 6.35 -8.81
C ILE A 87 -0.81 7.08 -10.08
N GLY A 88 -0.76 6.39 -11.21
CA GLY A 88 -0.35 6.99 -12.49
C GLY A 88 -1.21 8.18 -12.88
N HIS A 89 -2.54 8.07 -12.73
CA HIS A 89 -3.45 9.18 -12.97
C HIS A 89 -3.18 10.38 -12.04
N LYS A 90 -3.06 10.15 -10.72
CA LYS A 90 -2.87 11.24 -9.74
C LYS A 90 -1.47 11.87 -9.83
N ALA A 91 -0.46 11.10 -10.22
CA ALA A 91 0.89 11.60 -10.48
C ALA A 91 0.92 12.56 -11.68
N LYS A 92 0.25 12.21 -12.79
CA LYS A 92 0.13 13.10 -13.96
C LYS A 92 -0.53 14.45 -13.64
N HIS A 93 -1.42 14.49 -12.65
CA HIS A 93 -2.09 15.70 -12.19
C HIS A 93 -1.38 16.38 -11.00
N GLY A 94 -0.15 15.96 -10.66
CA GLY A 94 0.66 16.57 -9.59
C GLY A 94 0.17 16.33 -8.15
N LYS A 95 -0.87 15.51 -7.96
CA LYS A 95 -1.45 15.19 -6.64
C LYS A 95 -0.57 14.24 -5.83
N ILE A 96 0.07 13.28 -6.50
CA ILE A 96 1.05 12.37 -5.90
C ILE A 96 2.43 12.66 -6.49
N LYS A 97 3.44 12.74 -5.61
CA LYS A 97 4.83 13.06 -5.96
C LYS A 97 5.80 11.94 -5.60
N ARG A 98 5.41 11.03 -4.70
CA ARG A 98 6.26 9.97 -4.17
C ARG A 98 5.44 8.73 -3.83
N VAL A 99 6.07 7.56 -3.91
CA VAL A 99 5.53 6.31 -3.38
C VAL A 99 6.49 5.78 -2.32
N CYS A 100 5.95 5.35 -1.18
CA CYS A 100 6.69 4.64 -0.13
C CYS A 100 6.12 3.23 -0.02
N ILE A 101 7.00 2.23 0.03
CA ILE A 101 6.63 0.81 0.12
C ILE A 101 7.22 0.25 1.40
N GLN A 102 6.37 -0.38 2.21
CA GLN A 102 6.75 -1.12 3.39
C GLN A 102 6.55 -2.63 3.17
N ALA A 103 7.48 -3.45 3.66
CA ALA A 103 7.46 -4.91 3.60
C ALA A 103 7.68 -5.52 4.99
#